data_AF-B4UFN7-F1
#
_entry.id   AF-B4UFN7-F1
#
_cell.length_a   1.000
_cell.length_b   1.000
_cell.length_c   1.000
_cell.angle_alpha   90.00
_cell.angle_beta   90.00
_cell.angle_gamma   90.00
#
_symmetry.space_group_name_H-M   'P 1'
#
loop_
_entity.id
_entity.type
_entity.pdbx_description
1 polymer ?
#
loop_
_entity_poly.entity_id
_entity_poly.type
_entity_poly.pdbx_seq_one_letter_code
_entity_poly.pdbx_strand_id
1 'polypeptide(L)'
;MLFGPDRVVACPACGAPARVFTLLTSNNFFDTAWTDGYVARPHHWEPPALCRCHRCRRFFWLADAVVLGSIQEGSPPPVVPEEWKNAPRVTGLDLDGLLGAIERGAANTPDRERLLRLQAFWASSHRNRNRRRKKDRQKTPADRRNMTALLALFTTRFAANGDPKDLLVCAEIRRQMGEPAEAIALIERIASWPEALAPFADEVTRQARAGSRVVAPV
;
A
#
# COMPACT_ATOMS: atom_id res chain seq x y z
N MET A 1 -18.54 -9.21 9.70
CA MET A 1 -17.39 -8.50 10.28
C MET A 1 -17.68 -8.24 11.73
N LEU A 2 -16.73 -8.52 12.62
CA LEU A 2 -16.85 -8.20 14.04
C LEU A 2 -15.81 -7.14 14.38
N PHE A 3 -16.27 -6.00 14.91
CA PHE A 3 -15.40 -4.91 15.31
C PHE A 3 -14.68 -5.26 16.62
N GLY A 4 -13.39 -4.94 16.67
CA GLY A 4 -12.62 -5.00 17.90
C GLY A 4 -12.60 -3.66 18.62
N PRO A 5 -12.05 -3.62 19.84
CA PRO A 5 -11.87 -2.37 20.57
C PRO A 5 -10.88 -1.47 19.81
N ASP A 6 -11.13 -0.15 19.82
CA ASP A 6 -10.15 0.79 19.25
C ASP A 6 -8.90 0.77 20.13
N ARG A 7 -7.74 0.51 19.53
CA ARG A 7 -6.45 0.63 20.23
C ARG A 7 -6.04 2.10 20.26
N VAL A 8 -5.64 2.61 21.41
CA VAL A 8 -5.13 3.97 21.56
C VAL A 8 -3.62 3.93 21.54
N VAL A 9 -3.01 4.73 20.68
CA VAL A 9 -1.56 4.84 20.54
C VAL A 9 -1.10 6.29 20.71
N ALA A 10 0.10 6.50 21.22
CA ALA A 10 0.72 7.82 21.34
C ALA A 10 1.66 8.10 20.19
N CYS A 11 1.61 9.34 19.67
CA CYS A 11 2.60 9.82 18.72
C CYS A 11 4.01 9.78 19.36
N PRO A 12 5.01 9.12 18.74
CA PRO A 12 6.36 9.01 19.30
C PRO A 12 7.05 10.36 19.53
N ALA A 13 6.65 11.41 18.80
CA ALA A 13 7.30 12.71 18.86
C ALA A 13 6.66 13.69 19.87
N CYS A 14 5.38 13.55 20.18
CA CYS A 14 4.67 14.55 21.01
C CYS A 14 3.69 13.96 22.03
N GLY A 15 3.58 12.63 22.12
CA GLY A 15 2.68 11.94 23.04
C GLY A 15 1.20 12.02 22.71
N ALA A 16 0.79 12.79 21.69
CA ALA A 16 -0.63 12.97 21.36
C ALA A 16 -1.32 11.62 21.05
N PRO A 17 -2.48 11.33 21.66
CA PRO A 17 -3.19 10.08 21.44
C PRO A 17 -3.83 10.04 20.04
N ALA A 18 -3.90 8.85 19.46
CA ALA A 18 -4.64 8.56 18.24
C ALA A 18 -5.34 7.20 18.37
N ARG A 19 -6.53 7.09 17.80
CA ARG A 19 -7.30 5.83 17.79
C ARG A 19 -6.94 5.01 16.57
N VAL A 20 -6.71 3.73 16.77
CA VAL A 20 -6.50 2.72 15.74
C VAL A 20 -7.69 1.81 15.81
N PHE A 21 -8.52 1.86 14.79
CA PHE A 21 -9.63 0.92 14.66
C PHE A 21 -9.09 -0.51 14.64
N THR A 22 -9.85 -1.50 15.06
CA THR A 22 -9.44 -2.91 14.94
C THR A 22 -10.61 -3.77 14.52
N LEU A 23 -10.29 -4.88 13.86
CA LEU A 23 -11.26 -5.91 13.50
C LEU A 23 -10.91 -7.19 14.26
N LEU A 24 -11.89 -7.80 14.93
CA LEU A 24 -11.75 -9.15 15.49
C LEU A 24 -11.90 -10.20 14.40
N THR A 25 -12.84 -9.98 13.48
CA THR A 25 -13.02 -10.86 12.31
C THR A 25 -13.32 -10.02 11.08
N SER A 26 -12.61 -10.32 10.00
CA SER A 26 -12.91 -9.85 8.66
C SER A 26 -13.34 -11.03 7.79
N ASN A 27 -14.03 -10.74 6.70
CA ASN A 27 -14.22 -11.68 5.61
C ASN A 27 -13.55 -11.11 4.35
N ASN A 28 -13.19 -12.00 3.42
CA ASN A 28 -12.51 -11.61 2.17
C ASN A 28 -13.49 -11.68 0.98
N PHE A 29 -14.80 -11.58 1.25
CA PHE A 29 -15.81 -11.56 0.20
C PHE A 29 -15.68 -10.27 -0.61
N PHE A 30 -15.78 -10.39 -1.94
CA PHE A 30 -15.66 -9.29 -2.90
C PHE A 30 -14.26 -8.66 -3.03
N ASP A 31 -13.21 -9.37 -2.60
CA ASP A 31 -11.84 -8.96 -2.88
C ASP A 31 -11.63 -8.88 -4.40
N THR A 32 -11.09 -7.74 -4.86
CA THR A 32 -10.70 -7.55 -6.27
C THR A 32 -9.19 -7.38 -6.33
N ALA A 33 -8.51 -8.35 -6.92
CA ALA A 33 -7.09 -8.26 -7.16
C ALA A 33 -6.80 -7.52 -8.48
N TRP A 34 -5.67 -6.85 -8.56
CA TRP A 34 -5.26 -6.04 -9.71
C TRP A 34 -3.88 -6.46 -10.21
N THR A 35 -3.61 -6.24 -11.50
CA THR A 35 -2.33 -6.55 -12.17
C THR A 35 -1.08 -5.97 -11.48
N ASP A 36 -1.26 -4.91 -10.69
CA ASP A 36 -0.19 -4.26 -9.94
C ASP A 36 0.01 -4.78 -8.51
N GLY A 37 -0.61 -5.92 -8.19
CA GLY A 37 -0.54 -6.57 -6.89
C GLY A 37 -1.38 -5.90 -5.81
N TYR A 38 -2.10 -4.81 -6.14
CA TYR A 38 -3.06 -4.22 -5.22
C TYR A 38 -4.29 -5.13 -5.09
N VAL A 39 -4.76 -5.31 -3.86
CA VAL A 39 -6.02 -6.02 -3.59
C VAL A 39 -6.98 -5.04 -2.93
N ALA A 40 -8.08 -4.73 -3.60
CA ALA A 40 -9.16 -3.97 -3.01
C ALA A 40 -9.98 -4.91 -2.11
N ARG A 41 -10.02 -4.61 -0.81
CA ARG A 41 -10.79 -5.40 0.18
C ARG A 41 -11.85 -4.53 0.86
N PRO A 42 -13.08 -4.42 0.30
CA PRO A 42 -14.11 -3.52 0.84
C PRO A 42 -14.50 -3.79 2.29
N HIS A 43 -14.31 -5.03 2.75
CA HIS A 43 -14.69 -5.50 4.08
C HIS A 43 -13.49 -5.85 4.97
N HIS A 44 -12.29 -5.46 4.56
CA HIS A 44 -11.08 -5.62 5.34
C HIS A 44 -10.47 -4.25 5.57
N TRP A 45 -10.49 -3.82 6.83
CA TRP A 45 -9.76 -2.63 7.23
C TRP A 45 -8.39 -3.08 7.73
N GLU A 46 -7.34 -2.57 7.09
CA GLU A 46 -5.97 -2.67 7.58
C GLU A 46 -5.54 -1.31 8.14
N PRO A 47 -4.95 -1.27 9.36
CA PRO A 47 -4.42 -0.03 9.88
C PRO A 47 -3.31 0.49 8.95
N PRO A 48 -3.28 1.80 8.67
CA PRO A 48 -2.19 2.37 7.88
C PRO A 48 -0.85 2.17 8.60
N ALA A 49 0.15 1.68 7.87
CA ALA A 49 1.49 1.46 8.41
C ALA A 49 2.19 2.77 8.82
N LEU A 50 1.96 3.85 8.05
CA LEU A 50 2.49 5.18 8.30
C LEU A 50 1.34 6.19 8.40
N CYS A 51 1.41 7.04 9.43
CA CYS A 51 0.38 8.04 9.74
C CYS A 51 1.00 9.43 9.86
N ARG A 52 0.17 10.47 9.74
CA ARG A 52 0.54 11.85 10.10
C ARG A 52 -0.14 12.25 11.40
N CYS A 53 0.63 12.65 12.40
CA CYS A 53 0.09 13.09 13.68
C CYS A 53 -0.83 14.30 13.49
N HIS A 54 -2.01 14.28 14.10
CA HIS A 54 -2.96 15.39 14.04
C HIS A 54 -2.43 16.65 14.75
N ARG A 55 -1.66 16.49 15.84
CA ARG A 55 -1.13 17.58 16.66
C ARG A 55 0.17 18.17 16.10
N CYS A 56 1.25 17.38 16.02
CA CYS A 56 2.57 17.88 15.61
C CYS A 56 2.87 17.76 14.11
N ARG A 57 1.95 17.16 13.33
CA ARG A 57 2.06 16.97 11.86
C ARG A 57 3.26 16.14 11.38
N ARG A 58 4.06 15.57 12.29
CA ARG A 58 5.14 14.63 11.95
C ARG A 58 4.57 13.30 11.47
N PHE A 59 5.27 12.69 10.53
CA PHE A 59 5.01 11.31 10.13
C PHE A 59 5.56 10.35 11.19
N PHE A 60 4.85 9.27 11.44
CA PHE A 60 5.31 8.21 12.32
C PHE A 60 4.77 6.87 11.85
N TRP A 61 5.55 5.82 12.05
CA TRP A 61 5.15 4.44 11.82
C TRP A 61 4.26 3.98 12.95
N LEU A 62 3.15 3.34 12.63
CA LEU A 62 2.24 2.84 13.65
C LEU A 62 2.90 1.77 14.53
N ALA A 63 3.85 1.01 13.97
CA ALA A 63 4.67 0.05 14.70
C ALA A 63 5.62 0.70 15.71
N ASP A 64 5.99 1.97 15.53
CA ASP A 64 6.85 2.72 16.44
C ASP A 64 6.04 3.45 17.54
N ALA A 65 4.71 3.44 17.45
CA ALA A 65 3.84 4.15 18.37
C ALA A 65 3.66 3.38 19.69
N VAL A 66 3.71 4.09 20.82
CA VAL A 66 3.48 3.50 22.14
C VAL A 66 1.99 3.19 22.28
N VAL A 67 1.64 1.96 22.64
CA VAL A 67 0.25 1.59 22.93
C VAL A 67 -0.11 2.09 24.32
N LEU A 68 -1.11 2.96 24.40
CA LEU A 68 -1.61 3.52 25.66
C LEU A 68 -2.69 2.63 26.28
N GLY A 69 -3.51 1.98 25.45
CA GLY A 69 -4.59 1.11 25.90
C GLY A 69 -5.60 0.80 24.80
N SER A 70 -6.83 0.47 25.19
CA SER A 70 -7.93 0.18 24.27
C SER A 70 -9.26 0.74 24.77
N ILE A 71 -10.17 1.02 23.85
CA ILE A 71 -11.53 1.49 24.10
C ILE A 71 -12.49 0.48 23.49
N GLN A 72 -13.27 -0.20 24.32
CA GLN A 72 -14.34 -1.09 23.87
C GLN A 72 -15.68 -0.34 23.92
N GLU A 73 -16.36 -0.23 22.79
CA GLU A 73 -17.72 0.31 22.75
C GLU A 73 -18.70 -0.72 23.34
N GLY A 74 -19.56 -0.31 24.29
CA GLY A 74 -20.67 -1.12 24.80
C GLY A 74 -20.42 -1.95 26.08
N SER A 75 -19.22 -1.92 26.67
CA SER A 75 -18.97 -2.50 28.00
C SER A 75 -19.05 -1.42 29.10
N PRO A 76 -19.47 -1.74 30.34
CA PRO A 76 -19.39 -0.78 31.45
C PRO A 76 -17.94 -0.29 31.55
N PRO A 77 -17.68 1.01 31.41
CA PRO A 77 -16.32 1.46 31.12
C PRO A 77 -15.46 1.35 32.39
N PRO A 78 -14.23 0.78 32.32
CA PRO A 78 -13.16 1.31 33.15
C PRO A 78 -13.06 2.82 32.90
N VAL A 79 -12.61 3.62 33.86
CA VAL A 79 -12.48 5.09 33.67
C VAL A 79 -11.51 5.38 32.52
N VAL A 80 -12.03 5.56 31.30
CA VAL A 80 -11.25 5.86 30.10
C VAL A 80 -10.96 7.36 30.09
N PRO A 81 -9.68 7.79 29.93
CA PRO A 81 -9.33 9.19 29.81
C PRO A 81 -10.11 9.90 28.71
N GLU A 82 -10.62 11.10 28.99
CA GLU A 82 -11.43 11.87 28.04
C GLU A 82 -10.66 12.23 26.77
N GLU A 83 -9.35 12.45 26.90
CA GLU A 83 -8.43 12.64 25.78
C GLU A 83 -8.39 11.47 24.80
N TRP A 84 -8.61 10.23 25.25
CA TRP A 84 -8.60 9.07 24.36
C TRP A 84 -9.91 8.93 23.59
N LYS A 85 -11.03 9.28 24.21
CA LYS A 85 -12.35 9.26 23.56
C LYS A 85 -12.40 10.24 22.39
N ASN A 86 -11.82 11.42 22.60
CA ASN A 86 -11.77 12.51 21.62
C ASN A 86 -10.56 12.43 20.66
N ALA A 87 -9.66 11.47 20.85
CA ALA A 87 -8.51 11.29 19.96
C ALA A 87 -8.98 10.90 18.54
N PRO A 88 -8.45 11.54 17.48
CA PRO A 88 -8.84 11.21 16.13
C PRO A 88 -8.35 9.82 15.71
N ARG A 89 -9.09 9.17 14.83
CA ARG A 89 -8.64 7.91 14.21
C ARG A 89 -7.47 8.16 13.26
N VAL A 90 -6.51 7.23 13.26
CA VAL A 90 -5.43 7.24 12.28
C VAL A 90 -5.99 7.02 10.88
N THR A 91 -5.45 7.76 9.92
CA THR A 91 -5.82 7.66 8.51
C THR A 91 -4.58 7.44 7.67
N GLY A 92 -4.76 6.68 6.58
CA GLY A 92 -3.72 6.49 5.58
C GLY A 92 -3.37 7.80 4.88
N LEU A 93 -2.14 7.89 4.40
CA LEU A 93 -1.69 9.01 3.59
C LEU A 93 -2.19 8.87 2.15
N ASP A 94 -2.51 10.00 1.52
CA ASP A 94 -2.72 10.07 0.08
C ASP A 94 -1.37 10.03 -0.67
N LEU A 95 -1.42 10.09 -2.01
CA LEU A 95 -0.21 10.06 -2.84
C LEU A 95 0.80 11.14 -2.45
N ASP A 96 0.34 12.38 -2.27
CA ASP A 96 1.20 13.51 -1.93
C ASP A 96 1.78 13.37 -0.52
N GLY A 97 0.97 12.86 0.43
CA GLY A 97 1.43 12.52 1.78
C GLY A 97 2.50 11.42 1.80
N LEU A 98 2.34 10.37 0.99
CA LEU A 98 3.31 9.28 0.87
C LEU A 98 4.63 9.77 0.28
N LEU A 99 4.59 10.51 -0.83
CA LEU A 99 5.78 11.07 -1.47
C LEU A 99 6.48 12.06 -0.52
N GLY A 100 5.73 12.96 0.11
CA GLY A 100 6.27 13.89 1.09
C GLY A 100 6.83 13.23 2.35
N ALA A 101 6.34 12.06 2.73
CA ALA A 101 6.91 11.28 3.83
C ALA A 101 8.25 10.63 3.45
N ILE A 102 8.36 10.08 2.24
CA ILE A 102 9.61 9.54 1.70
C ILE A 102 10.68 10.63 1.67
N GLU A 103 10.36 11.81 1.13
CA GLU A 103 11.29 12.95 1.03
C GLU A 103 11.77 13.46 2.40
N ARG A 104 10.94 13.32 3.44
CA ARG A 104 11.27 13.72 4.81
C ARG A 104 11.93 12.61 5.63
N GLY A 105 12.35 11.52 4.99
CA GLY A 105 13.11 10.45 5.65
C GLY A 105 12.27 9.48 6.48
N ALA A 106 10.95 9.42 6.29
CA ALA A 106 10.13 8.40 6.95
C ALA A 106 10.46 6.98 6.44
N ALA A 107 11.01 6.87 5.23
CA ALA A 107 11.54 5.66 4.62
C ALA A 107 12.95 5.30 5.16
N ASN A 108 13.10 5.15 6.48
CA ASN A 108 14.41 5.03 7.13
C ASN A 108 15.02 3.62 7.12
N THR A 109 14.36 2.64 6.51
CA THR A 109 14.91 1.29 6.26
C THR A 109 14.49 0.81 4.86
N PRO A 110 15.22 -0.13 4.23
CA PRO A 110 14.86 -0.65 2.91
C PRO A 110 13.42 -1.20 2.83
N ASP A 111 12.96 -1.91 3.87
CA ASP A 111 11.60 -2.46 3.91
C ASP A 111 10.53 -1.36 4.03
N ARG A 112 10.80 -0.33 4.84
CA ARG A 112 9.93 0.83 5.00
C ARG A 112 9.85 1.65 3.71
N GLU A 113 10.99 1.86 3.06
CA GLU A 113 11.04 2.52 1.76
C GLU A 113 10.24 1.75 0.71
N ARG A 114 10.45 0.43 0.62
CA ARG A 114 9.71 -0.43 -0.30
C ARG A 114 8.21 -0.32 -0.09
N LEU A 115 7.75 -0.41 1.16
CA LEU A 115 6.34 -0.31 1.48
C LEU A 115 5.75 1.04 1.05
N LEU A 116 6.39 2.17 1.42
CA LEU A 116 5.86 3.49 1.07
C LEU A 116 5.86 3.72 -0.44
N ARG A 117 6.91 3.29 -1.14
CA ARG A 117 6.99 3.42 -2.60
C ARG A 117 5.96 2.55 -3.31
N LEU A 118 5.69 1.35 -2.81
CA LEU A 118 4.65 0.46 -3.31
C LEU A 118 3.25 1.06 -3.08
N GLN A 119 3.00 1.60 -1.88
CA GLN A 119 1.75 2.31 -1.59
C GLN A 119 1.58 3.55 -2.49
N ALA A 120 2.64 4.32 -2.72
CA ALA A 120 2.60 5.48 -3.62
C ALA A 120 2.36 5.06 -5.08
N PHE A 121 2.97 3.96 -5.52
CA PHE A 121 2.71 3.37 -6.82
C PHE A 121 1.24 3.00 -6.98
N TRP A 122 0.66 2.27 -6.01
CA TRP A 122 -0.76 1.96 -6.02
C TRP A 122 -1.62 3.24 -5.99
N ALA A 123 -1.32 4.20 -5.11
CA ALA A 123 -2.01 5.49 -4.99
C ALA A 123 -2.09 6.23 -6.34
N SER A 124 -1.00 6.19 -7.12
CA SER A 124 -0.97 6.75 -8.49
C SER A 124 -1.98 6.10 -9.44
N SER A 125 -2.34 4.84 -9.19
CA SER A 125 -3.22 4.01 -10.03
C SER A 125 -4.67 3.98 -9.56
N HIS A 126 -4.99 4.37 -8.32
CA HIS A 126 -6.36 4.31 -7.76
C HIS A 126 -7.40 5.04 -8.61
N ARG A 127 -7.04 6.18 -9.20
CA ARG A 127 -7.94 6.97 -10.07
C ARG A 127 -8.45 6.19 -11.28
N ASN A 128 -7.71 5.17 -11.73
CA ASN A 128 -8.06 4.34 -12.88
C ASN A 128 -8.90 3.09 -12.51
N ARG A 129 -8.95 2.73 -11.22
CA ARG A 129 -9.66 1.52 -10.76
C ARG A 129 -11.19 1.68 -10.76
N ASN A 130 -11.68 2.87 -10.40
CA ASN A 130 -13.12 3.12 -10.20
C ASN A 130 -13.79 3.91 -11.35
N ARG A 131 -13.14 4.06 -12.50
CA ARG A 131 -13.70 4.83 -13.63
C ARG A 131 -14.33 3.92 -14.67
N ARG A 132 -15.58 4.23 -15.07
CA ARG A 132 -16.29 3.60 -16.21
C ARG A 132 -15.48 3.66 -17.51
N ARG A 133 -14.71 4.73 -17.73
CA ARG A 133 -13.73 4.83 -18.81
C ARG A 133 -12.35 5.02 -18.22
N LYS A 134 -11.53 3.98 -18.30
CA LYS A 134 -10.13 4.06 -17.90
C LYS A 134 -9.38 4.93 -18.90
N LYS A 135 -8.60 5.89 -18.42
CA LYS A 135 -7.75 6.72 -19.27
C LYS A 135 -6.31 6.26 -19.09
N ASP A 136 -5.66 5.94 -20.21
CA ASP A 136 -4.21 5.87 -20.23
C ASP A 136 -3.69 7.29 -19.97
N ARG A 137 -3.16 7.50 -18.76
CA ARG A 137 -2.54 8.77 -18.39
C ARG A 137 -1.05 8.51 -18.31
N GLN A 138 -0.29 9.33 -19.00
CA GLN A 138 1.15 9.38 -18.82
C GLN A 138 1.49 9.61 -17.35
N LYS A 139 2.47 8.85 -16.86
CA LYS A 139 2.97 8.99 -15.49
C LYS A 139 3.68 10.33 -15.35
N THR A 140 3.40 11.03 -14.26
CA THR A 140 4.06 12.31 -13.95
C THR A 140 5.54 12.09 -13.66
N PRO A 141 6.39 13.13 -13.70
CA PRO A 141 7.78 12.99 -13.29
C PRO A 141 7.95 12.43 -11.86
N ALA A 142 7.04 12.80 -10.94
CA ALA A 142 7.05 12.25 -9.58
C ALA A 142 6.70 10.76 -9.56
N ASP A 143 5.68 10.33 -10.31
CA ASP A 143 5.31 8.92 -10.46
C ASP A 143 6.51 8.10 -11.00
N ARG A 144 7.17 8.61 -12.06
CA ARG A 144 8.33 7.93 -12.68
C ARG A 144 9.50 7.84 -11.70
N ARG A 145 9.84 8.91 -10.98
CA ARG A 145 10.89 8.86 -9.94
C ARG A 145 10.59 7.81 -8.87
N ASN A 146 9.35 7.74 -8.41
CA ASN A 146 8.94 6.73 -7.43
C ASN A 146 9.08 5.30 -7.99
N MET A 147 8.60 5.08 -9.22
CA MET A 147 8.68 3.79 -9.92
C MET A 147 10.12 3.33 -10.16
N THR A 148 10.99 4.22 -10.64
CA THR A 148 12.42 3.93 -10.83
C THR A 148 13.09 3.53 -9.52
N ALA A 149 12.84 4.26 -8.44
CA ALA A 149 13.39 3.93 -7.13
C ALA A 149 12.83 2.62 -6.58
N LEU A 150 11.53 2.34 -6.79
CA LEU A 150 10.91 1.07 -6.40
C LEU A 150 11.51 -0.12 -7.16
N LEU A 151 11.75 0.01 -8.46
CA LEU A 151 12.45 -1.01 -9.26
C LEU A 151 13.86 -1.29 -8.73
N ALA A 152 14.60 -0.25 -8.33
CA ALA A 152 15.93 -0.40 -7.76
C ALA A 152 15.92 -1.22 -6.46
N LEU A 153 14.92 -1.00 -5.59
CA LEU A 153 14.74 -1.77 -4.35
C LEU A 153 14.43 -3.25 -4.59
N PHE A 154 13.70 -3.57 -5.66
CA PHE A 154 13.49 -4.97 -6.02
C PHE A 154 14.73 -5.60 -6.67
N THR A 155 15.48 -4.84 -7.48
CA THR A 155 16.71 -5.32 -8.15
C THR A 155 17.78 -5.77 -7.16
N THR A 156 17.96 -5.05 -6.06
CA THR A 156 18.91 -5.45 -5.00
C THR A 156 18.50 -6.76 -4.31
N ARG A 157 17.19 -7.03 -4.18
CA ARG A 157 16.66 -8.27 -3.58
C ARG A 157 16.66 -9.45 -4.54
N PHE A 158 16.48 -9.19 -5.85
CA PHE A 158 16.48 -10.23 -6.89
C PHE A 158 17.79 -10.98 -7.02
N ALA A 159 18.92 -10.34 -6.71
CA ALA A 159 20.22 -10.99 -6.74
C ALA A 159 20.35 -12.13 -5.71
N ALA A 160 19.49 -12.15 -4.68
CA ALA A 160 19.60 -13.10 -3.57
C ALA A 160 18.65 -14.29 -3.63
N ASN A 161 17.37 -14.11 -4.04
CA ASN A 161 16.34 -15.16 -4.22
C ASN A 161 15.01 -14.50 -4.64
N GLY A 162 14.81 -14.23 -5.93
CA GLY A 162 13.67 -13.45 -6.43
C GLY A 162 12.29 -14.05 -6.12
N ASP A 163 11.44 -13.30 -5.41
CA ASP A 163 10.03 -13.64 -5.22
C ASP A 163 9.26 -13.40 -6.55
N PRO A 164 8.52 -14.38 -7.09
CA PRO A 164 7.66 -14.19 -8.26
C PRO A 164 6.72 -12.99 -8.16
N LYS A 165 6.23 -12.66 -6.95
CA LYS A 165 5.39 -11.48 -6.73
C LYS A 165 6.12 -10.17 -7.00
N ASP A 166 7.37 -10.08 -6.56
CA ASP A 166 8.20 -8.91 -6.81
C ASP A 166 8.44 -8.76 -8.33
N LEU A 167 8.62 -9.87 -9.06
CA LEU A 167 8.81 -9.84 -10.53
C LEU A 167 7.56 -9.32 -11.25
N LEU A 168 6.36 -9.73 -10.82
CA LEU A 168 5.10 -9.19 -11.33
C LEU A 168 5.01 -7.68 -11.13
N VAL A 169 5.33 -7.20 -9.93
CA VAL A 169 5.31 -5.76 -9.64
C VAL A 169 6.30 -5.02 -10.53
N CYS A 170 7.50 -5.55 -10.73
CA CYS A 170 8.49 -4.95 -11.64
C CYS A 170 8.03 -4.93 -13.10
N ALA A 171 7.48 -6.03 -13.61
CA ALA A 171 6.94 -6.11 -14.96
C ALA A 171 5.82 -5.09 -15.15
N GLU A 172 4.93 -4.97 -14.18
CA GLU A 172 3.85 -4.00 -14.20
C GLU A 172 4.36 -2.55 -14.19
N ILE A 173 5.38 -2.24 -13.38
CA ILE A 173 5.99 -0.91 -13.37
C ILE A 173 6.57 -0.58 -14.76
N ARG A 174 7.34 -1.50 -15.37
CA ARG A 174 7.89 -1.33 -16.72
C ARG A 174 6.79 -1.07 -17.74
N ARG A 175 5.73 -1.89 -17.72
CA ARG A 175 4.56 -1.72 -18.59
C ARG A 175 3.91 -0.34 -18.43
N GLN A 176 3.66 0.09 -17.19
CA GLN A 176 3.04 1.41 -16.92
C GLN A 176 3.95 2.59 -17.26
N MET A 177 5.28 2.40 -17.27
CA MET A 177 6.24 3.39 -17.74
C MET A 177 6.34 3.46 -19.28
N GLY A 178 5.69 2.54 -19.99
CA GLY A 178 5.72 2.48 -21.45
C GLY A 178 6.85 1.62 -22.03
N GLU A 179 7.34 0.65 -21.24
CA GLU A 179 8.43 -0.26 -21.56
C GLU A 179 7.87 -1.70 -21.64
N PRO A 180 7.04 -2.03 -22.66
CA PRO A 180 6.32 -3.30 -22.72
C PRO A 180 7.23 -4.50 -23.02
N ALA A 181 8.32 -4.29 -23.77
CA ALA A 181 9.27 -5.36 -24.08
C ALA A 181 10.01 -5.82 -22.81
N GLU A 182 10.42 -4.87 -21.98
CA GLU A 182 11.07 -5.10 -20.70
C GLU A 182 10.11 -5.77 -19.70
N ALA A 183 8.83 -5.40 -19.73
CA ALA A 183 7.81 -6.06 -18.92
C ALA A 183 7.67 -7.55 -19.29
N ILE A 184 7.55 -7.86 -20.58
CA ILE A 184 7.44 -9.25 -21.08
C ILE A 184 8.71 -10.05 -20.74
N ALA A 185 9.89 -9.47 -20.98
CA ALA A 185 11.16 -10.11 -20.66
C ALA A 185 11.28 -10.46 -19.16
N LEU A 186 10.75 -9.63 -18.26
CA LEU A 186 10.71 -9.94 -16.82
C LEU A 186 9.78 -11.12 -16.51
N ILE A 187 8.63 -11.21 -17.17
CA ILE A 187 7.68 -12.31 -16.98
C ILE A 187 8.27 -13.64 -17.46
N GLU A 188 8.95 -13.63 -18.60
CA GLU A 188 9.56 -14.81 -19.23
C GLU A 188 10.77 -15.37 -18.45
N ARG A 189 11.29 -14.64 -17.45
CA ARG A 189 12.32 -15.16 -16.54
C ARG A 189 11.81 -16.30 -15.65
N ILE A 190 10.50 -16.39 -15.44
CA ILE A 190 9.89 -17.47 -14.67
C ILE A 190 9.33 -18.50 -15.65
N ALA A 191 9.98 -19.65 -15.72
CA ALA A 191 9.56 -20.74 -16.61
C ALA A 191 8.21 -21.35 -16.20
N SER A 192 7.90 -21.39 -14.91
CA SER A 192 6.63 -21.88 -14.38
C SER A 192 6.16 -21.00 -13.22
N TRP A 193 5.08 -20.27 -13.47
CA TRP A 193 4.48 -19.39 -12.47
C TRP A 193 3.72 -20.21 -11.42
N PRO A 194 3.78 -19.83 -10.13
CA PRO A 194 2.86 -20.39 -9.14
C PRO A 194 1.41 -20.23 -9.61
N GLU A 195 0.56 -21.23 -9.37
CA GLU A 195 -0.83 -21.26 -9.84
C GLU A 195 -1.60 -19.98 -9.48
N ALA A 196 -1.44 -19.50 -8.24
CA ALA A 196 -2.08 -18.27 -7.76
C ALA A 196 -1.60 -16.98 -8.46
N LEU A 197 -0.48 -17.01 -9.17
CA LEU A 197 0.15 -15.85 -9.82
C LEU A 197 0.11 -15.92 -11.35
N ALA A 198 -0.09 -17.11 -11.93
CA ALA A 198 -0.15 -17.29 -13.38
C ALA A 198 -1.20 -16.36 -14.07
N PRO A 199 -2.43 -16.19 -13.55
CA PRO A 199 -3.41 -15.27 -14.15
C PRO A 199 -2.92 -13.82 -14.22
N PHE A 200 -2.14 -13.38 -13.23
CA PHE A 200 -1.57 -12.04 -13.21
C PHE A 200 -0.48 -11.90 -14.28
N ALA A 201 0.38 -12.90 -14.42
CA ALA A 201 1.43 -12.91 -15.44
C ALA A 201 0.85 -12.88 -16.87
N ASP A 202 -0.21 -13.65 -17.11
CA ASP A 202 -0.93 -13.70 -18.38
C ASP A 202 -1.57 -12.34 -18.68
N GLU A 203 -2.25 -11.74 -17.71
CA GLU A 203 -2.92 -10.46 -17.90
C GLU A 203 -1.92 -9.31 -18.12
N VAL A 204 -0.81 -9.27 -17.38
CA VAL A 204 0.27 -8.29 -17.59
C VAL A 204 0.87 -8.45 -19.00
N THR A 205 1.12 -9.69 -19.44
CA THR A 205 1.65 -9.98 -20.78
C THR A 205 0.68 -9.54 -21.88
N ARG A 206 -0.61 -9.87 -21.72
CA ARG A 206 -1.67 -9.48 -22.66
C ARG A 206 -1.76 -7.95 -22.79
N GLN A 207 -1.71 -7.23 -21.68
CA GLN A 207 -1.75 -5.77 -21.69
C GLN A 207 -0.49 -5.13 -22.25
N ALA A 208 0.69 -5.69 -21.98
CA ALA A 208 1.95 -5.23 -22.53
C ALA A 208 1.93 -5.34 -24.07
N ARG A 209 1.48 -6.47 -24.61
CA ARG A 209 1.30 -6.68 -26.07
C ARG A 209 0.28 -5.71 -26.68
N ALA A 210 -0.77 -5.37 -25.94
CA ALA A 210 -1.77 -4.39 -26.36
C ALA A 210 -1.29 -2.92 -26.19
N GLY A 211 -0.10 -2.67 -25.66
CA GLY A 211 0.40 -1.33 -25.35
C GLY A 211 -0.39 -0.58 -24.27
N SER A 212 -1.25 -1.28 -23.51
CA SER A 212 -2.01 -0.69 -22.42
C SER A 212 -1.08 -0.38 -21.25
N ARG A 213 -1.28 0.78 -20.60
CA ARG A 213 -0.59 1.19 -19.36
C ARG A 213 -1.53 1.26 -18.14
N VAL A 214 -2.74 0.75 -18.31
CA VAL A 214 -3.80 0.85 -17.31
C VAL A 214 -3.85 -0.44 -16.50
N VAL A 215 -4.01 -0.35 -15.18
CA VAL A 215 -4.24 -1.53 -14.32
C VAL A 215 -5.59 -2.20 -14.61
N ALA A 216 -5.65 -3.52 -14.53
CA ALA A 216 -6.90 -4.27 -14.66
C ALA A 216 -7.12 -5.22 -13.49
N PRO A 217 -8.40 -5.57 -13.21
CA PRO A 217 -8.69 -6.67 -12.32
C PRO A 217 -8.20 -7.99 -12.92
N VAL A 218 -7.83 -8.92 -12.06
CA VAL A 218 -7.43 -10.30 -12.39
C VAL A 218 -8.35 -11.26 -11.64
#